data_AF-Q2CBL5-F1
#
_entry.id   AF-Q2CBL5-F1
#
_cell.length_a   1.000
_cell.length_b   1.000
_cell.length_c   1.000
_cell.angle_alpha   90.00
_cell.angle_beta   90.00
_cell.angle_gamma   90.00
#
_symmetry.space_group_name_H-M   'P 1'
#
loop_
_entity.id
_entity.type
_entity.pdbx_description
1 polymer ?
#
loop_
_entity_poly.entity_id
_entity_poly.type
_entity_poly.pdbx_seq_one_letter_code
_entity_poly.pdbx_strand_id
1 'polypeptide(L)'
;MFATTLAVAAGGALGAAARHLAGLAVARASTGSFPLGVLSVNVVGSFLMGLLVVALAGRGVAPFWLTGVLGGFTTFSAFSLEAVALFERGAAGQAALYVALSVGLSLAGLVAGLQLARGLA
;
A
#
# COMPACT_ATOMS: atom_id res chain seq x y z
N MET A 1 23.35 9.37 -4.94
CA MET A 1 23.25 8.91 -3.54
C MET A 1 22.49 9.92 -2.68
N PHE A 2 23.10 11.02 -2.23
CA PHE A 2 22.46 11.97 -1.31
C PHE A 2 21.16 12.61 -1.86
N ALA A 3 21.20 13.16 -3.07
CA ALA A 3 20.00 13.74 -3.72
C ALA A 3 18.87 12.72 -3.91
N THR A 4 19.21 11.47 -4.25
CA THR A 4 18.25 10.37 -4.37
C THR A 4 17.59 10.04 -3.03
N THR A 5 18.38 9.99 -1.94
CA THR A 5 17.85 9.77 -0.59
C THR A 5 16.91 10.89 -0.15
N LEU A 6 17.23 12.15 -0.45
CA LEU A 6 16.33 13.28 -0.19
C LEU A 6 15.01 13.17 -0.98
N ALA A 7 15.08 12.72 -2.24
CA ALA A 7 13.89 12.47 -3.03
C ALA A 7 13.04 11.33 -2.43
N VAL A 8 13.66 10.23 -2.00
CA VAL A 8 12.96 9.14 -1.29
C VAL A 8 12.33 9.65 0.01
N ALA A 9 13.04 10.49 0.79
CA ALA A 9 12.52 11.05 2.04
C ALA A 9 11.32 11.97 1.81
N ALA A 10 11.39 12.86 0.82
CA ALA A 10 10.28 13.74 0.44
C ALA A 10 9.07 12.93 -0.05
N GLY A 11 9.28 11.94 -0.92
CA GLY A 11 8.24 11.03 -1.36
C GLY A 11 7.64 10.23 -0.20
N GLY A 12 8.48 9.73 0.72
CA GLY A 12 8.07 8.97 1.90
C GLY A 12 7.18 9.78 2.84
N ALA A 13 7.52 11.05 3.08
CA ALA A 13 6.70 11.97 3.86
C ALA A 13 5.31 12.16 3.22
N LEU A 14 5.25 12.37 1.91
CA LEU A 14 3.98 12.47 1.16
C LEU A 14 3.17 11.16 1.23
N GLY A 15 3.81 10.02 1.02
CA GLY A 15 3.19 8.70 1.09
C GLY A 15 2.59 8.41 2.47
N ALA A 16 3.36 8.66 3.53
CA ALA A 16 2.91 8.46 4.91
C ALA A 16 1.75 9.39 5.29
N ALA A 17 1.81 10.66 4.89
CA ALA A 17 0.71 11.61 5.08
C ALA A 17 -0.56 11.18 4.32
N ALA A 18 -0.42 10.78 3.06
CA ALA A 18 -1.54 10.29 2.26
C ALA A 18 -2.16 9.02 2.87
N ARG A 19 -1.35 8.07 3.35
CA ARG A 19 -1.83 6.88 4.07
C ARG A 19 -2.60 7.26 5.34
N HIS A 20 -2.08 8.20 6.12
CA HIS A 20 -2.75 8.65 7.34
C HIS A 20 -4.14 9.25 7.02
N LEU A 21 -4.21 10.15 6.04
CA LEU A 21 -5.48 10.76 5.63
C LEU A 21 -6.46 9.75 5.03
N ALA A 22 -5.98 8.81 4.21
CA ALA A 22 -6.79 7.72 3.67
C ALA A 22 -7.35 6.84 4.78
N GLY A 23 -6.53 6.48 5.77
CA GLY A 23 -6.97 5.73 6.95
C GLY A 23 -8.08 6.46 7.72
N LEU A 24 -7.94 7.77 7.95
CA LEU A 24 -8.99 8.58 8.58
C LEU A 24 -10.28 8.63 7.74
N ALA A 25 -10.17 8.76 6.43
CA ALA A 25 -11.32 8.78 5.53
C ALA A 25 -12.09 7.45 5.56
N VAL A 26 -11.38 6.32 5.50
CA VAL A 26 -11.99 4.98 5.58
C VAL A 26 -12.59 4.74 6.96
N ALA A 27 -11.93 5.17 8.04
CA ALA A 27 -12.46 5.05 9.39
C ALA A 27 -13.77 5.83 9.60
N ARG A 28 -13.95 6.97 8.91
CA ARG A 28 -15.22 7.73 8.93
C ARG A 28 -16.33 7.07 8.12
N ALA A 29 -15.97 6.39 7.03
CA ALA A 29 -16.93 5.74 6.13
C ALA A 29 -17.33 4.33 6.60
N SER A 30 -16.48 3.65 7.36
CA SER A 30 -16.71 2.30 7.88
C SER A 30 -17.31 2.35 9.29
N THR A 31 -18.42 1.65 9.49
CA THR A 31 -19.02 1.43 10.82
C THR A 31 -18.62 0.09 11.45
N GLY A 32 -17.90 -0.75 10.71
CA GLY A 32 -17.48 -2.08 11.16
C GLY A 32 -16.11 -2.12 11.83
N SER A 33 -15.86 -3.18 12.61
CA SER A 33 -14.57 -3.43 13.29
C SER A 33 -13.49 -4.09 12.40
N PHE A 34 -13.79 -4.26 11.12
CA PHE A 34 -12.85 -4.86 10.16
C PHE A 34 -11.88 -3.80 9.62
N PRO A 35 -10.55 -4.06 9.62
CA PRO A 35 -9.54 -3.07 9.29
C PRO A 35 -9.44 -2.80 7.78
N LEU A 36 -10.35 -1.98 7.25
CA LEU A 36 -10.39 -1.64 5.82
C LEU A 36 -9.36 -0.58 5.41
N GLY A 37 -8.89 0.24 6.36
CA GLY A 37 -7.94 1.33 6.08
C GLY A 37 -6.63 0.82 5.50
N VAL A 38 -5.90 -0.01 6.27
CA VAL A 38 -4.61 -0.58 5.84
C VAL A 38 -4.76 -1.49 4.62
N LEU A 39 -5.83 -2.30 4.57
CA LEU A 39 -6.12 -3.13 3.39
C LEU A 39 -6.23 -2.29 2.12
N SER A 40 -7.02 -1.20 2.17
CA SER A 40 -7.26 -0.35 1.00
C SER A 40 -5.97 0.32 0.50
N VAL A 41 -5.16 0.91 1.39
CA VAL A 41 -3.89 1.56 0.99
C VAL A 41 -2.87 0.57 0.44
N ASN A 42 -2.79 -0.64 0.99
CA ASN A 42 -1.88 -1.67 0.47
C ASN A 42 -2.31 -2.14 -0.92
N VAL A 43 -3.61 -2.44 -1.12
CA VAL A 43 -4.12 -2.90 -2.42
C VAL A 43 -3.94 -1.82 -3.50
N VAL A 44 -4.35 -0.58 -3.21
CA VAL A 44 -4.20 0.54 -4.14
C VAL A 44 -2.72 0.81 -4.42
N GLY A 45 -1.89 0.83 -3.37
CA GLY A 45 -0.47 1.07 -3.50
C GLY A 45 0.25 -0.01 -4.30
N SER A 46 -0.10 -1.28 -4.13
CA SER A 46 0.44 -2.39 -4.94
C SER A 46 0.03 -2.29 -6.40
N PHE A 47 -1.23 -1.93 -6.70
CA PHE A 47 -1.65 -1.67 -8.09
C PHE A 47 -0.85 -0.54 -8.73
N LEU A 48 -0.72 0.60 -8.03
CA LEU A 48 0.07 1.73 -8.51
C LEU A 48 1.56 1.38 -8.66
N MET A 49 2.12 0.54 -7.78
CA MET A 49 3.49 0.03 -7.92
C MET A 49 3.66 -0.73 -9.23
N GLY A 50 2.71 -1.59 -9.58
CA GLY A 50 2.73 -2.36 -10.83
C GLY A 50 2.69 -1.47 -12.06
N LEU A 51 1.92 -0.38 -12.02
CA LEU A 51 1.89 0.60 -13.11
C LEU A 51 3.20 1.38 -13.23
N LEU A 52 3.64 1.96 -12.11
CA LEU A 52 4.74 2.93 -12.11
C LEU A 52 6.10 2.27 -12.31
N VAL A 53 6.28 1.01 -11.90
CA VAL A 53 7.57 0.32 -12.12
C VAL A 53 7.88 0.16 -13.60
N VAL A 54 6.86 -0.03 -14.44
CA VAL A 54 7.01 -0.10 -15.91
C VAL A 54 7.13 1.30 -16.49
N ALA A 55 6.21 2.22 -16.13
CA ALA A 55 6.18 3.57 -16.71
C ALA A 55 7.42 4.41 -16.39
N LEU A 56 8.06 4.16 -15.24
CA LEU A 56 9.24 4.88 -14.77
C LEU A 56 10.55 4.09 -14.97
N ALA A 57 10.53 2.97 -15.70
CA ALA A 57 11.73 2.20 -15.99
C ALA A 57 12.81 3.10 -16.63
N GLY A 58 14.02 3.08 -16.06
CA GLY A 58 15.14 3.91 -16.50
C GLY A 58 15.03 5.42 -16.19
N ARG A 59 13.95 5.89 -15.55
CA ARG A 59 13.78 7.31 -15.21
C ARG A 59 14.36 7.65 -13.84
N GLY A 60 15.13 8.73 -13.75
CA GLY A 60 15.76 9.18 -12.50
C GLY A 60 14.78 9.56 -11.37
N VAL A 61 13.49 9.76 -11.68
CA VAL A 61 12.43 10.05 -10.72
C VAL A 61 11.83 8.80 -10.06
N ALA A 62 12.18 7.59 -10.51
CA ALA A 62 11.62 6.35 -9.98
C ALA A 62 11.80 6.18 -8.45
N PRO A 63 12.94 6.52 -7.83
CA PRO A 63 13.11 6.38 -6.38
C PRO A 63 12.13 7.23 -5.56
N PHE A 64 11.80 8.45 -6.02
CA PHE A 64 10.82 9.32 -5.36
C PHE A 64 9.44 8.65 -5.33
N TRP A 65 8.99 8.10 -6.46
CA TRP A 65 7.64 7.53 -6.58
C TRP A 65 7.53 6.12 -6.00
N LEU A 66 8.47 5.23 -6.33
CA LEU A 66 8.40 3.82 -5.96
C LEU A 66 8.81 3.62 -4.49
N THR A 67 10.04 3.99 -4.14
CA THR A 67 10.55 3.80 -2.77
C THR A 67 10.00 4.84 -1.81
N GLY A 68 9.88 6.10 -2.24
CA GLY A 68 9.35 7.19 -1.42
C GLY A 68 7.83 7.11 -1.26
N VAL A 69 7.09 7.60 -2.25
CA VAL A 69 5.62 7.76 -2.16
C VAL A 69 4.92 6.44 -1.90
N LEU A 70 5.12 5.43 -2.74
CA LEU A 70 4.44 4.14 -2.57
C LEU A 70 4.95 3.35 -1.36
N GLY A 71 6.25 3.45 -1.04
CA GLY A 71 6.82 2.86 0.16
C GLY A 71 6.28 3.47 1.46
N GLY A 72 6.04 4.79 1.50
CA GLY A 72 5.40 5.44 2.65
C GLY A 72 3.88 5.26 2.71
N PHE A 73 3.24 5.14 1.54
CA PHE A 73 1.80 4.97 1.39
C PHE A 73 1.32 3.56 1.76
N THR A 74 2.13 2.54 1.49
CA THR A 74 1.84 1.15 1.90
C THR A 74 2.50 0.83 3.25
N THR A 75 2.00 -0.20 3.95
CA THR A 75 2.57 -0.61 5.23
C THR A 75 2.29 -2.07 5.55
N PHE A 76 3.36 -2.82 5.80
CA PHE A 76 3.26 -4.20 6.30
C PHE A 76 3.18 -4.25 7.84
N SER A 77 3.83 -3.32 8.54
CA SER A 77 3.84 -3.29 10.01
C SER A 77 2.47 -3.04 10.62
N ALA A 78 1.69 -2.08 10.08
CA ALA A 78 0.34 -1.83 10.56
C ALA A 78 -0.61 -3.01 10.24
N PHE A 79 -0.44 -3.62 9.06
CA PHE A 79 -1.16 -4.84 8.68
C PHE A 79 -0.92 -5.96 9.71
N SER A 80 0.33 -6.24 10.07
CA SER A 80 0.66 -7.27 11.05
C SER A 80 0.04 -6.98 12.42
N LEU A 81 0.09 -5.72 12.87
CA LEU A 81 -0.52 -5.32 14.14
C LEU A 81 -2.03 -5.54 14.14
N GLU A 82 -2.73 -5.17 13.07
CA GLU A 82 -4.18 -5.35 12.95
C GLU A 82 -4.58 -6.82 12.84
N ALA A 83 -3.80 -7.64 12.14
CA ALA A 83 -4.01 -9.08 12.06
C ALA A 83 -3.88 -9.75 13.45
N VAL A 84 -2.86 -9.38 14.22
CA VAL A 84 -2.68 -9.88 15.59
C VAL A 84 -3.79 -9.35 16.51
N ALA A 85 -4.17 -8.08 16.41
CA ALA A 85 -5.25 -7.51 17.21
C ALA A 85 -6.61 -8.17 16.94
N LEU A 86 -6.87 -8.61 15.70
CA LEU A 86 -8.03 -9.44 15.34
C LEU A 86 -7.97 -10.81 16.04
N PHE A 87 -6.80 -11.44 16.06
CA PHE A 87 -6.60 -12.73 16.69
C PHE A 87 -6.76 -12.65 18.22
N GLU A 88 -6.11 -11.68 18.87
CA GLU A 88 -6.13 -11.50 20.33
C GLU A 88 -7.53 -11.22 20.89
N ARG A 89 -8.40 -10.57 20.13
CA ARG A 89 -9.81 -10.34 20.54
C ARG A 89 -10.74 -11.53 20.27
N GLY A 90 -10.20 -12.70 19.94
CA GLY A 90 -10.96 -13.93 19.66
C GLY A 90 -11.56 -14.01 18.26
N ALA A 91 -11.26 -13.07 17.35
CA ALA A 91 -11.81 -13.03 16.01
C ALA A 91 -10.90 -13.73 14.98
N ALA A 92 -10.47 -14.96 15.28
CA ALA A 92 -9.49 -15.70 14.46
C ALA A 92 -9.90 -15.88 12.99
N GLY A 93 -11.20 -16.12 12.72
CA GLY A 93 -11.71 -16.20 11.35
C GLY A 93 -11.57 -14.88 10.58
N GLN A 94 -11.82 -13.75 11.23
CA GLN A 94 -11.63 -12.43 10.62
C GLN A 94 -10.13 -12.11 10.44
N ALA A 95 -9.26 -12.53 11.36
CA ALA A 95 -7.81 -12.42 11.22
C ALA A 95 -7.30 -13.16 9.97
N ALA A 96 -7.72 -14.43 9.81
CA ALA A 96 -7.34 -15.24 8.66
C ALA A 96 -7.86 -14.64 7.34
N LEU A 97 -9.11 -14.17 7.32
CA LEU A 97 -9.68 -13.48 6.16
C LEU A 97 -8.91 -12.20 5.83
N TYR A 98 -8.56 -11.39 6.84
CA TYR A 98 -7.81 -10.15 6.67
C TYR A 98 -6.42 -10.39 6.07
N VAL A 99 -5.70 -11.42 6.54
CA VAL A 99 -4.41 -11.84 5.97
C VAL A 99 -4.57 -12.28 4.51
N ALA A 100 -5.53 -13.17 4.24
CA ALA A 100 -5.77 -13.70 2.90
C ALA A 100 -6.13 -12.58 1.90
N LEU A 101 -7.03 -11.67 2.27
CA LEU A 101 -7.41 -10.54 1.43
C LEU A 101 -6.26 -9.55 1.24
N SER A 102 -5.55 -9.19 2.31
CA SER A 102 -4.45 -8.22 2.21
C SER A 102 -3.33 -8.71 1.29
N VAL A 103 -2.91 -9.97 1.40
CA VAL A 103 -1.89 -10.54 0.53
C VAL A 103 -2.44 -10.79 -0.87
N GLY A 104 -3.58 -11.48 -0.98
CA GLY A 104 -4.16 -11.91 -2.24
C GLY A 104 -4.52 -10.72 -3.14
N LEU A 105 -5.23 -9.72 -2.61
CA LEU A 105 -5.63 -8.54 -3.38
C LEU A 105 -4.45 -7.63 -3.73
N SER A 106 -3.43 -7.53 -2.86
CA SER A 106 -2.24 -6.72 -3.16
C SER A 106 -1.41 -7.35 -4.29
N LEU A 107 -1.22 -8.68 -4.26
CA LEU A 107 -0.54 -9.39 -5.35
C LEU A 107 -1.35 -9.30 -6.66
N ALA A 108 -2.67 -9.51 -6.60
CA ALA A 108 -3.54 -9.37 -7.76
C ALA A 108 -3.50 -7.94 -8.32
N GLY A 109 -3.54 -6.93 -7.45
CA GLY A 109 -3.41 -5.52 -7.81
C GLY A 109 -2.08 -5.23 -8.50
N LEU A 110 -0.96 -5.68 -7.93
CA LEU A 110 0.36 -5.53 -8.55
C LEU A 110 0.42 -6.13 -9.95
N VAL A 111 -0.06 -7.37 -10.11
CA VAL A 111 -0.09 -8.05 -11.42
C VAL A 111 -0.99 -7.28 -12.40
N ALA A 112 -2.19 -6.86 -11.98
CA ALA A 112 -3.08 -6.08 -12.82
C ALA A 112 -2.43 -4.76 -13.29
N GLY A 113 -1.73 -4.06 -12.39
CA GLY A 113 -0.97 -2.85 -12.73
C GLY A 113 0.15 -3.11 -13.73
N LEU A 114 0.92 -4.18 -13.54
CA LEU A 114 1.98 -4.58 -14.48
C LEU A 114 1.43 -4.87 -15.88
N GLN A 115 0.34 -5.64 -15.96
CA GLN A 115 -0.25 -6.02 -17.24
C GLN A 115 -0.85 -4.81 -17.95
N LEU A 116 -1.53 -3.92 -17.22
CA LEU A 116 -2.06 -2.69 -17.78
C LEU A 116 -0.94 -1.79 -18.33
N ALA A 117 0.15 -1.59 -17.58
CA ALA A 117 1.24 -0.73 -18.04
C ALA A 117 1.97 -1.32 -19.25
N ARG A 118 2.14 -2.64 -19.32
CA ARG A 118 2.75 -3.31 -20.49
C ARG A 118 1.87 -3.25 -21.73
N GLY A 119 0.55 -3.32 -21.58
CA GLY A 119 -0.38 -3.22 -22.70
C GLY A 119 -0.50 -1.80 -23.28
N LEU A 120 -0.04 -0.78 -22.56
CA LEU A 120 -0.03 0.62 -22.99
C LEU A 120 1.34 1.06 -23.56
N ALA A 121 2.37 0.24 -23.44
CA ALA A 121 3.74 0.51 -23.90
C ALA A 121 4.01 -0.09 -25.28
#